data_AF-A0A8J4PXT3-F1
#
_entry.id   AF-A0A8J4PXT3-F1
#
_cell.length_a   1.000
_cell.length_b   1.000
_cell.length_c   1.000
_cell.angle_alpha   90.00
_cell.angle_beta   90.00
_cell.angle_gamma   90.00
#
_symmetry.space_group_name_H-M   'P 1'
#
loop_
_entity.id
_entity.type
_entity.pdbx_description
1 polymer ?
#
loop_
_entity_poly.entity_id
_entity_poly.type
_entity_poly.pdbx_seq_one_letter_code
_entity_poly.pdbx_strand_id
1 'polypeptide(L)'
;MSDKVSNTCKDMEFCKQDLLFLRKSIIIENSSFKIINDWIDDNKTIDFDLLYKAKDDFSGSLFHSACDDKGATITLIETTEGDVFGGYNSQSWNCDGDNKWYGDDKCFIFTLVNKHGIKPTKYSPRNKDYVRSIKSSGPLFGGGYDIGIGIRSYQSFPHTYHDTTGKGGSTLTPTKEFTIKTIEIYKCI
;
A
#
# COMPACT_ATOMS: atom_id res chain seq x y z
N MET A 1 -49.99 35.58 10.32
CA MET A 1 -48.87 36.48 10.00
C MET A 1 -47.60 35.74 10.39
N SER A 2 -46.73 35.59 9.41
CA SER A 2 -45.41 34.96 9.47
C SER A 2 -44.50 35.61 10.51
N ASP A 3 -43.57 34.85 11.12
CA ASP A 3 -42.14 35.04 10.81
C ASP A 3 -41.21 34.00 11.48
N LYS A 4 -40.38 33.42 10.59
CA LYS A 4 -38.97 33.04 10.69
C LYS A 4 -38.52 31.77 11.43
N VAL A 5 -38.05 30.87 10.56
CA VAL A 5 -37.19 29.69 10.73
C VAL A 5 -35.74 30.08 11.07
N SER A 6 -35.02 29.06 11.57
CA SER A 6 -33.55 28.85 11.63
C SER A 6 -32.92 29.23 12.97
N ASN A 7 -32.07 28.41 13.57
CA ASN A 7 -30.94 27.75 12.91
C ASN A 7 -30.34 26.68 13.85
N THR A 8 -30.49 25.38 13.56
CA THR A 8 -29.76 24.31 14.29
C THR A 8 -29.29 23.15 13.41
N CYS A 9 -29.27 23.31 12.08
CA CYS A 9 -28.78 22.26 11.17
C CYS A 9 -27.45 22.59 10.47
N LYS A 10 -26.96 23.84 10.55
CA LYS A 10 -25.72 24.26 9.88
C LYS A 10 -24.43 23.81 10.61
N ASP A 11 -24.52 23.55 11.91
CA ASP A 11 -23.35 23.14 12.71
C ASP A 11 -23.04 21.64 12.59
N MET A 12 -24.00 20.83 12.09
CA MET A 12 -23.79 19.40 11.83
C MET A 12 -23.25 19.11 10.42
N GLU A 13 -23.32 20.09 9.51
CA GLU A 13 -22.80 19.98 8.15
C GLU A 13 -21.31 20.35 8.09
N PHE A 14 -20.88 21.28 8.95
CA PHE A 14 -19.46 21.63 9.13
C PHE A 14 -18.63 20.45 9.71
N CYS A 15 -19.23 19.62 10.54
CA CYS A 15 -18.55 18.48 11.17
C CYS A 15 -18.33 17.27 10.23
N LYS A 16 -19.06 17.16 9.12
CA LYS A 16 -18.84 16.09 8.12
C LYS A 16 -17.66 16.39 7.20
N GLN A 17 -17.46 17.65 6.82
CA GLN A 17 -16.29 18.08 6.04
C GLN A 17 -15.00 17.96 6.87
N ASP A 18 -15.07 18.17 8.19
CA ASP A 18 -13.93 18.00 9.09
C ASP A 18 -13.69 16.53 9.51
N LEU A 19 -14.72 15.66 9.46
CA LEU A 19 -14.54 14.19 9.59
C LEU A 19 -13.92 13.55 8.35
N LEU A 20 -14.02 14.19 7.18
CA LEU A 20 -13.28 13.81 5.97
C LEU A 20 -11.77 14.14 6.08
N PHE A 21 -11.34 14.87 7.12
CA PHE A 21 -9.99 15.43 7.25
C PHE A 21 -9.00 14.63 8.13
N LEU A 22 -9.28 13.38 8.51
CA LEU A 22 -8.25 12.52 9.14
C LEU A 22 -8.06 11.18 8.41
N ARG A 23 -7.99 11.23 7.08
CA ARG A 23 -7.27 10.23 6.26
C ARG A 23 -5.74 10.38 6.38
N LYS A 24 -5.22 10.67 7.58
CA LYS A 24 -3.78 10.84 7.76
C LYS A 24 -3.15 9.45 7.90
N SER A 25 -2.45 9.00 6.87
CA SER A 25 -1.50 7.90 7.02
C SER A 25 -0.58 8.21 8.19
N ILE A 26 -0.30 7.22 9.03
CA ILE A 26 0.71 7.38 10.08
C ILE A 26 2.11 7.04 9.59
N ILE A 27 2.21 6.45 8.39
CA ILE A 27 3.47 6.06 7.76
C ILE A 27 4.00 7.19 6.88
N ILE A 28 3.13 7.85 6.10
CA ILE A 28 3.53 8.86 5.11
C ILE A 28 2.74 10.16 5.18
N GLU A 29 3.33 11.22 4.64
CA GLU A 29 2.66 12.51 4.44
C GLU A 29 1.89 12.56 3.11
N ASN A 30 1.00 13.55 2.97
CA ASN A 30 0.20 13.77 1.75
C ASN A 30 1.06 14.00 0.49
N SER A 31 2.27 14.56 0.65
CA SER A 31 3.21 14.75 -0.46
C SER A 31 3.66 13.42 -1.07
N SER A 32 3.83 12.38 -0.26
CA SER A 32 4.16 11.02 -0.72
C SER A 32 2.99 10.38 -1.46
N PHE A 33 1.74 10.61 -1.03
CA PHE A 33 0.56 10.16 -1.79
C PHE A 33 0.49 10.80 -3.17
N LYS A 34 0.88 12.08 -3.31
CA LYS A 34 0.96 12.72 -4.63
C LYS A 34 1.98 12.02 -5.54
N ILE A 35 3.14 11.64 -5.02
CA ILE A 35 4.16 10.90 -5.79
C ILE A 35 3.59 9.54 -6.25
N ILE A 36 2.89 8.83 -5.36
CA ILE A 36 2.26 7.55 -5.69
C ILE A 36 1.14 7.72 -6.72
N ASN A 37 0.33 8.77 -6.60
CA ASN A 37 -0.68 9.12 -7.60
C ASN A 37 -0.06 9.26 -8.99
N ASP A 38 0.97 10.11 -9.09
CA ASP A 38 1.69 10.38 -10.35
C ASP A 38 2.34 9.10 -10.92
N TRP A 39 2.66 8.12 -10.07
CA TRP A 39 3.14 6.81 -10.52
C TRP A 39 2.07 5.88 -11.06
N ILE A 40 0.83 5.98 -10.57
CA ILE A 40 -0.31 5.16 -11.00
C ILE A 40 -0.94 5.75 -12.26
N ASP A 41 -1.27 7.05 -12.25
CA ASP A 41 -1.82 7.80 -13.39
C ASP A 41 -1.62 9.30 -13.15
N ASP A 42 -0.71 9.94 -13.91
CA ASP A 42 -0.39 11.36 -13.79
C ASP A 42 -1.48 12.29 -14.36
N ASN A 43 -2.50 11.72 -15.01
CA ASN A 43 -3.63 12.47 -15.58
C ASN A 43 -4.88 12.40 -14.72
N LYS A 44 -4.84 11.67 -13.59
CA LYS A 44 -5.99 11.50 -12.70
C LYS A 44 -5.62 11.76 -11.24
N THR A 45 -6.57 12.31 -10.50
CA THR A 45 -6.53 12.33 -9.05
C THR A 45 -7.12 11.03 -8.54
N ILE A 46 -6.36 10.33 -7.71
CA ILE A 46 -6.73 9.05 -7.08
C ILE A 46 -7.05 9.33 -5.62
N ASP A 47 -8.22 8.88 -5.19
CA ASP A 47 -8.57 8.86 -3.78
C ASP A 47 -8.05 7.58 -3.12
N PHE A 48 -7.38 7.74 -1.98
CA PHE A 48 -6.85 6.63 -1.18
C PHE A 48 -7.74 6.40 0.04
N ASP A 49 -8.47 5.28 0.03
CA ASP A 49 -9.36 4.88 1.12
C ASP A 49 -8.74 3.75 1.94
N LEU A 50 -8.48 4.00 3.23
CA LEU A 50 -7.86 3.01 4.12
C LEU A 50 -8.78 1.79 4.26
N LEU A 51 -8.29 0.62 3.84
CA LEU A 51 -8.96 -0.67 4.01
C LEU A 51 -8.49 -1.40 5.25
N TYR A 52 -7.18 -1.43 5.46
CA TYR A 52 -6.56 -2.23 6.50
C TYR A 52 -5.37 -1.52 7.11
N LYS A 53 -5.22 -1.69 8.42
CA LYS A 53 -4.11 -1.18 9.21
C LYS A 53 -3.77 -2.15 10.33
N ALA A 54 -2.49 -2.41 10.53
CA ALA A 54 -1.98 -3.17 11.66
C ALA A 54 -0.68 -2.58 12.20
N LYS A 55 -0.40 -2.84 13.48
CA LYS A 55 0.80 -2.40 14.19
C LYS A 55 1.34 -3.55 15.00
N ASP A 56 2.52 -4.04 14.66
CA ASP A 56 3.19 -5.18 15.32
C ASP A 56 2.45 -6.54 15.23
N ASP A 57 1.14 -6.56 14.96
CA ASP A 57 0.24 -7.72 15.06
C ASP A 57 -0.41 -8.13 13.74
N PHE A 58 0.34 -8.05 12.64
CA PHE A 58 -0.17 -8.37 11.30
C PHE A 58 -0.79 -9.78 11.23
N SER A 59 -1.98 -9.85 10.62
CA SER A 59 -2.68 -11.11 10.37
C SER A 59 -3.14 -11.20 8.92
N GLY A 60 -2.70 -12.25 8.21
CA GLY A 60 -3.11 -12.52 6.84
C GLY A 60 -4.63 -12.70 6.68
N SER A 61 -5.29 -13.30 7.67
CA SER A 61 -6.75 -13.46 7.63
C SER A 61 -7.51 -12.13 7.77
N LEU A 62 -7.01 -11.21 8.59
CA LEU A 62 -7.59 -9.88 8.72
C LEU A 62 -7.33 -9.03 7.47
N PHE A 63 -6.14 -9.18 6.88
CA PHE A 63 -5.81 -8.58 5.59
C PHE A 63 -6.82 -9.02 4.51
N HIS A 64 -7.04 -10.32 4.33
CA HIS A 64 -7.97 -10.82 3.30
C HIS A 64 -9.41 -10.40 3.57
N SER A 65 -9.87 -10.45 4.82
CA SER A 65 -11.20 -9.96 5.21
C SER A 65 -11.43 -8.49 4.81
N ALA A 66 -10.38 -7.66 4.89
CA ALA A 66 -10.45 -6.24 4.57
C ALA A 66 -10.21 -5.93 3.08
N CYS A 67 -9.31 -6.65 2.41
CA CYS A 67 -8.72 -6.24 1.13
C CYS A 67 -9.16 -7.08 -0.08
N ASP A 68 -9.69 -8.28 0.13
CA ASP A 68 -10.19 -9.10 -0.97
C ASP A 68 -11.42 -8.44 -1.64
N ASP A 69 -11.50 -8.58 -2.96
CA ASP A 69 -12.54 -8.01 -3.82
C ASP A 69 -12.73 -6.47 -3.74
N LYS A 70 -11.70 -5.73 -3.29
CA LYS A 70 -11.74 -4.26 -3.18
C LYS A 70 -11.22 -3.51 -4.39
N GLY A 71 -10.68 -4.20 -5.40
CA GLY A 71 -10.05 -3.58 -6.57
C GLY A 71 -8.60 -3.19 -6.29
N ALA A 72 -8.10 -2.19 -7.04
CA ALA A 72 -6.71 -1.79 -6.96
C ALA A 72 -6.33 -1.25 -5.56
N THR A 73 -5.15 -1.61 -5.08
CA THR A 73 -4.67 -1.21 -3.76
C THR A 73 -3.22 -0.76 -3.76
N ILE A 74 -2.90 0.18 -2.89
CA ILE A 74 -1.54 0.50 -2.49
C ILE A 74 -1.27 -0.06 -1.08
N THR A 75 -0.17 -0.79 -0.92
CA THR A 75 0.35 -1.26 0.37
C THR A 75 1.50 -0.36 0.80
N LEU A 76 1.44 0.18 2.02
CA LEU A 76 2.50 0.94 2.68
C LEU A 76 3.00 0.17 3.89
N ILE A 77 4.32 -0.02 3.98
CA ILE A 77 4.98 -0.74 5.05
C ILE A 77 6.00 0.19 5.69
N GLU A 78 5.96 0.32 7.02
CA GLU A 78 7.00 0.92 7.85
C GLU A 78 7.69 -0.20 8.63
N THR A 79 9.01 -0.29 8.54
CA THR A 79 9.79 -1.23 9.35
C THR A 79 10.14 -0.62 10.72
N THR A 80 10.54 -1.46 11.67
CA THR A 80 11.06 -1.00 12.96
C THR A 80 12.32 -0.15 12.84
N GLU A 81 13.04 -0.29 11.74
CA GLU A 81 14.27 0.41 11.36
C GLU A 81 13.99 1.76 10.68
N GLY A 82 12.73 2.08 10.41
CA GLY A 82 12.30 3.34 9.80
C GLY A 82 12.35 3.36 8.26
N ASP A 83 12.54 2.21 7.62
CA ASP A 83 12.41 2.11 6.16
C ASP A 83 10.92 2.12 5.78
N VAL A 84 10.59 2.81 4.70
CA VAL A 84 9.22 2.92 4.17
C VAL A 84 9.19 2.53 2.71
N PHE A 85 8.44 1.47 2.40
CA PHE A 85 8.33 0.90 1.06
C PHE A 85 6.98 0.21 0.90
N GLY A 86 6.73 -0.34 -0.28
CA GLY A 86 5.45 -0.97 -0.55
C GLY A 86 5.26 -1.45 -1.97
N GLY A 87 4.00 -1.73 -2.30
CA GLY A 87 3.62 -2.17 -3.63
C GLY A 87 2.20 -1.76 -4.01
N TYR A 88 1.99 -1.58 -5.30
CA TYR A 88 0.70 -1.35 -5.93
C TYR A 88 0.25 -2.61 -6.64
N ASN A 89 -0.94 -3.09 -6.28
CA ASN A 89 -1.67 -4.11 -7.02
C ASN A 89 -2.75 -3.41 -7.84
N SER A 90 -2.67 -3.47 -9.17
CA SER A 90 -3.65 -2.88 -10.09
C SER A 90 -4.97 -3.67 -10.14
N GLN A 91 -4.97 -4.88 -9.63
CA GLN A 91 -6.09 -5.80 -9.58
C GLN A 91 -6.58 -5.97 -8.14
N SER A 92 -7.68 -6.68 -7.96
CA SER A 92 -8.16 -7.03 -6.62
C SER A 92 -7.37 -8.19 -6.01
N TRP A 93 -7.19 -8.17 -4.69
CA TRP A 93 -6.79 -9.37 -3.94
C TRP A 93 -7.91 -10.41 -3.95
N ASN A 94 -7.53 -11.69 -3.97
CA ASN A 94 -8.46 -12.82 -3.94
C ASN A 94 -7.74 -14.07 -3.40
N CYS A 95 -7.98 -14.44 -2.14
CA CYS A 95 -7.38 -15.62 -1.51
C CYS A 95 -8.09 -16.96 -1.82
N ASP A 96 -9.23 -16.93 -2.51
CA ASP A 96 -9.98 -18.10 -2.94
C ASP A 96 -9.61 -18.57 -4.36
N GLY A 97 -8.71 -17.86 -5.05
CA GLY A 97 -8.19 -18.26 -6.36
C GLY A 97 -7.24 -19.47 -6.33
N ASP A 98 -6.72 -19.84 -7.50
CA ASP A 98 -5.85 -21.01 -7.74
C ASP A 98 -4.46 -20.97 -7.05
N ASN A 99 -4.22 -20.07 -6.10
CA ASN A 99 -2.91 -19.81 -5.49
C ASN A 99 -1.80 -19.51 -6.53
N LYS A 100 -2.16 -18.94 -7.69
CA LYS A 100 -1.23 -18.58 -8.79
C LYS A 100 -0.79 -17.12 -8.69
N TRP A 101 0.31 -16.80 -9.36
CA TRP A 101 0.67 -15.41 -9.64
C TRP A 101 -0.32 -14.81 -10.64
N TYR A 102 -0.70 -13.56 -10.41
CA TYR A 102 -1.64 -12.81 -11.24
C TYR A 102 -1.27 -11.31 -11.22
N GLY A 103 -2.09 -10.49 -11.88
CA GLY A 103 -1.88 -9.06 -12.03
C GLY A 103 -1.57 -8.67 -13.48
N ASP A 104 -1.12 -7.44 -13.66
CA ASP A 104 -0.69 -6.90 -14.95
C ASP A 104 0.59 -6.05 -14.81
N ASP A 105 1.07 -5.50 -15.92
CA ASP A 105 2.28 -4.67 -16.00
C ASP A 105 2.15 -3.30 -15.31
N LYS A 106 0.95 -2.96 -14.81
CA LYS A 106 0.73 -1.76 -13.98
C LYS A 106 1.05 -2.00 -12.53
N CYS A 107 1.16 -3.26 -12.07
CA CYS A 107 1.68 -3.55 -10.74
C CYS A 107 3.11 -3.00 -10.60
N PHE A 108 3.47 -2.49 -9.42
CA PHE A 108 4.83 -2.04 -9.14
C PHE A 108 5.14 -2.16 -7.66
N ILE A 109 6.42 -2.18 -7.31
CA ILE A 109 6.88 -1.94 -5.93
C ILE A 109 7.66 -0.64 -5.88
N PHE A 110 7.89 -0.11 -4.68
CA PHE A 110 8.55 1.17 -4.52
C PHE A 110 9.24 1.31 -3.16
N THR A 111 10.17 2.24 -3.08
CA THR A 111 10.75 2.75 -1.83
C THR A 111 10.42 4.24 -1.69
N LEU A 112 10.17 4.70 -0.47
CA LEU A 112 9.95 6.11 -0.13
C LEU A 112 11.02 6.62 0.85
N VAL A 113 11.38 5.80 1.85
CA VAL A 113 12.40 6.08 2.85
C VAL A 113 13.30 4.87 2.97
N ASN A 114 14.62 5.07 2.87
CA ASN A 114 15.61 4.01 2.95
C ASN A 114 16.93 4.56 3.51
N LYS A 115 17.74 3.67 4.08
CA LYS A 115 19.05 4.02 4.68
C LYS A 115 20.08 4.60 3.69
N HIS A 116 19.84 4.47 2.39
CA HIS A 116 20.74 5.01 1.36
C HIS A 116 20.38 6.45 0.94
N GLY A 117 19.29 7.02 1.47
CA GLY A 117 18.84 8.35 1.08
C GLY A 117 18.38 8.43 -0.38
N ILE A 118 18.05 7.29 -0.99
CA ILE A 118 17.51 7.22 -2.34
C ILE A 118 16.13 7.89 -2.32
N LYS A 119 15.91 8.80 -3.26
CA LYS A 119 14.62 9.49 -3.43
C LYS A 119 13.49 8.47 -3.67
N PRO A 120 12.22 8.82 -3.41
CA PRO A 120 11.08 7.98 -3.77
C PRO A 120 11.22 7.41 -5.18
N THR A 121 11.22 6.08 -5.29
CA THR A 121 11.54 5.37 -6.53
C THR A 121 10.55 4.23 -6.76
N LYS A 122 9.95 4.20 -7.95
CA LYS A 122 9.12 3.11 -8.46
C LYS A 122 9.97 2.07 -9.20
N TYR A 123 9.65 0.79 -8.99
CA TYR A 123 10.24 -0.35 -9.69
C TYR A 123 9.16 -1.10 -10.47
N SER A 124 9.24 -1.03 -11.80
CA SER A 124 8.32 -1.72 -12.70
C SER A 124 8.69 -3.20 -12.89
N PRO A 125 7.72 -4.07 -13.21
CA PRO A 125 7.95 -5.49 -13.39
C PRO A 125 8.79 -5.77 -14.64
N ARG A 126 9.63 -6.79 -14.57
CA ARG A 126 10.40 -7.33 -15.71
C ARG A 126 9.99 -8.76 -16.10
N ASN A 127 9.06 -9.36 -15.35
CA ASN A 127 8.43 -10.64 -15.65
C ASN A 127 6.96 -10.62 -15.17
N LYS A 128 6.23 -11.73 -15.35
CA LYS A 128 4.76 -11.78 -15.19
C LYS A 128 4.28 -12.25 -13.81
N ASP A 129 5.18 -12.51 -12.87
CA ASP A 129 4.80 -13.00 -11.54
C ASP A 129 4.52 -11.83 -10.59
N TYR A 130 3.53 -10.98 -10.91
CA TYR A 130 3.39 -9.65 -10.28
C TYR A 130 2.98 -9.72 -8.80
N VAL A 131 1.83 -10.34 -8.51
CA VAL A 131 1.28 -10.47 -7.17
C VAL A 131 0.71 -11.86 -6.94
N ARG A 132 0.62 -12.27 -5.68
CA ARG A 132 0.01 -13.53 -5.27
C ARG A 132 -0.76 -13.36 -3.97
N SER A 133 -1.87 -14.08 -3.85
CA SER A 133 -2.72 -14.09 -2.67
C SER A 133 -2.72 -15.50 -2.07
N ILE A 134 -2.50 -15.61 -0.76
CA ILE A 134 -2.50 -16.88 -0.02
C ILE A 134 -3.19 -16.64 1.32
N LYS A 135 -4.22 -17.42 1.65
CA LYS A 135 -5.12 -17.21 2.82
C LYS A 135 -4.44 -16.87 4.15
N SER A 136 -3.25 -17.40 4.41
CA SER A 136 -2.51 -17.19 5.66
C SER A 136 -1.43 -16.10 5.59
N SER A 137 -1.22 -15.52 4.41
CA SER A 137 -0.21 -14.49 4.15
C SER A 137 -0.87 -13.12 3.98
N GLY A 138 -0.05 -12.07 4.05
CA GLY A 138 -0.43 -10.75 3.61
C GLY A 138 -0.17 -10.53 2.12
N PRO A 139 0.05 -9.27 1.72
CA PRO A 139 0.46 -8.94 0.37
C PRO A 139 1.76 -9.66 -0.02
N LEU A 140 1.74 -10.30 -1.19
CA LEU A 140 2.92 -10.86 -1.83
C LEU A 140 3.11 -10.20 -3.19
N PHE A 141 4.27 -9.58 -3.38
CA PHE A 141 4.70 -8.97 -4.63
C PHE A 141 5.91 -9.72 -5.17
N GLY A 142 5.82 -10.18 -6.41
CA GLY A 142 6.92 -10.77 -7.16
C GLY A 142 7.13 -12.27 -6.92
N GLY A 143 7.30 -13.04 -8.00
CA GLY A 143 7.59 -14.49 -8.07
C GLY A 143 8.65 -15.02 -7.10
N GLY A 144 9.61 -14.18 -6.72
CA GLY A 144 10.68 -14.50 -5.78
C GLY A 144 10.47 -13.99 -4.36
N TYR A 145 9.26 -13.49 -4.04
CA TYR A 145 8.94 -12.72 -2.84
C TYR A 145 9.79 -11.45 -2.75
N ASP A 146 9.76 -10.62 -3.81
CA ASP A 146 10.40 -9.31 -3.81
C ASP A 146 9.94 -8.49 -2.58
N ILE A 147 8.65 -8.58 -2.25
CA ILE A 147 8.09 -8.25 -0.94
C ILE A 147 7.11 -9.36 -0.53
N GLY A 148 7.27 -9.93 0.66
CA GLY A 148 6.32 -10.87 1.24
C GLY A 148 6.01 -10.53 2.68
N ILE A 149 4.71 -10.36 2.99
CA ILE A 149 4.23 -10.08 4.35
C ILE A 149 3.49 -11.30 4.89
N GLY A 150 3.73 -11.65 6.16
CA GLY A 150 3.10 -12.81 6.81
C GLY A 150 3.70 -13.05 8.20
N ILE A 151 3.66 -14.32 8.66
CA ILE A 151 4.26 -14.73 9.95
C ILE A 151 5.73 -14.30 10.03
N ARG A 152 6.45 -14.39 8.91
CA ARG A 152 7.78 -13.81 8.72
C ARG A 152 7.72 -12.92 7.49
N SER A 153 8.05 -11.65 7.67
CA SER A 153 8.13 -10.72 6.55
C SER A 153 9.53 -10.80 5.92
N TYR A 154 9.57 -10.85 4.60
CA TYR A 154 10.78 -11.10 3.83
C TYR A 154 10.83 -10.26 2.56
N GLN A 155 12.03 -9.93 2.09
CA GLN A 155 12.28 -9.36 0.78
C GLN A 155 13.41 -10.11 0.05
N SER A 156 13.20 -10.30 -1.25
CA SER A 156 14.16 -10.89 -2.19
C SER A 156 14.30 -10.05 -3.46
N PHE A 157 14.03 -8.75 -3.36
CA PHE A 157 14.17 -7.83 -4.48
C PHE A 157 15.66 -7.78 -4.93
N PRO A 158 15.99 -7.83 -6.23
CA PRO A 158 15.12 -7.64 -7.40
C PRO A 158 14.93 -8.90 -8.26
N HIS A 159 13.99 -9.76 -7.89
CA HIS A 159 13.66 -10.95 -8.69
C HIS A 159 12.69 -10.61 -9.83
N THR A 160 11.57 -9.98 -9.50
CA THR A 160 10.42 -9.74 -10.40
C THR A 160 10.37 -8.32 -10.90
N TYR A 161 10.78 -7.38 -10.06
CA TYR A 161 10.78 -5.96 -10.37
C TYR A 161 12.20 -5.51 -10.76
N HIS A 162 12.27 -4.58 -11.72
CA HIS A 162 13.53 -4.08 -12.26
C HIS A 162 14.17 -3.08 -11.30
N ASP A 163 15.39 -3.38 -10.83
CA ASP A 163 16.17 -2.47 -10.00
C ASP A 163 16.89 -1.42 -10.85
N THR A 164 16.39 -0.19 -10.78
CA THR A 164 16.98 0.99 -11.45
C THR A 164 18.11 1.64 -10.64
N THR A 165 18.35 1.19 -9.41
CA THR A 165 19.31 1.80 -8.47
C THR A 165 20.62 1.01 -8.33
N GLY A 166 20.61 -0.27 -8.71
CA GLY A 166 21.72 -1.19 -8.51
C GLY A 166 21.98 -1.56 -7.04
N LYS A 167 21.01 -1.31 -6.15
CA LYS A 167 21.10 -1.60 -4.71
C LYS A 167 20.22 -2.77 -4.28
N GLY A 168 19.33 -3.24 -5.15
CA GLY A 168 18.43 -4.35 -4.89
C GLY A 168 17.64 -4.16 -3.60
N GLY A 169 17.47 -5.25 -2.86
CA GLY A 169 16.70 -5.30 -1.61
C GLY A 169 17.06 -4.25 -0.56
N SER A 170 18.29 -3.73 -0.57
CA SER A 170 18.70 -2.70 0.39
C SER A 170 17.99 -1.35 0.19
N THR A 171 17.29 -1.17 -0.94
CA THR A 171 16.38 -0.03 -1.13
C THR A 171 15.06 -0.19 -0.39
N LEU A 172 14.67 -1.42 -0.04
CA LEU A 172 13.48 -1.71 0.74
C LEU A 172 13.85 -1.78 2.23
N THR A 173 14.81 -2.63 2.58
CA THR A 173 15.31 -2.79 3.95
C THR A 173 16.68 -3.48 3.92
N PRO A 174 17.60 -3.19 4.87
CA PRO A 174 18.98 -3.71 4.82
C PRO A 174 19.09 -5.24 4.93
N THR A 175 18.09 -5.90 5.53
CA THR A 175 18.07 -7.35 5.75
C THR A 175 17.01 -8.01 4.89
N LYS A 176 17.15 -9.31 4.69
CA LYS A 176 16.17 -10.09 3.94
C LYS A 176 14.89 -10.33 4.75
N GLU A 177 15.03 -10.57 6.05
CA GLU A 177 13.92 -10.59 7.00
C GLU A 177 13.84 -9.25 7.71
N PHE A 178 12.63 -8.77 7.99
CA PHE A 178 12.40 -7.51 8.67
C PHE A 178 11.14 -7.58 9.54
N THR A 179 11.07 -6.69 10.52
CA THR A 179 9.90 -6.54 11.39
C THR A 179 9.09 -5.34 10.93
N ILE A 180 7.79 -5.56 10.73
CA ILE A 180 6.85 -4.49 10.42
C ILE A 180 6.50 -3.77 11.71
N LYS A 181 6.70 -2.45 11.73
CA LYS A 181 6.16 -1.56 12.76
C LYS A 181 4.72 -1.17 12.45
N THR A 182 4.43 -0.85 11.20
CA THR A 182 3.07 -0.53 10.75
C THR A 182 2.89 -0.93 9.29
N ILE A 183 1.71 -1.45 8.95
CA ILE A 183 1.27 -1.62 7.57
C ILE A 183 -0.08 -0.92 7.39
N GLU A 184 -0.23 -0.19 6.29
CA GLU A 184 -1.49 0.42 5.87
C GLU A 184 -1.77 0.04 4.42
N ILE A 185 -3.01 -0.33 4.11
CA ILE A 185 -3.43 -0.72 2.76
C ILE A 185 -4.63 0.12 2.38
N TYR A 186 -4.52 0.81 1.25
CA TYR A 186 -5.55 1.70 0.75
C TYR A 186 -6.10 1.20 -0.57
N LYS A 187 -7.42 1.26 -0.73
CA LYS A 187 -8.09 1.18 -2.02
C LYS A 187 -7.78 2.44 -2.82
N CYS A 188 -7.51 2.28 -4.11
CA CYS A 188 -7.39 3.37 -5.07
C CYS A 188 -8.74 3.56 -5.78
N ILE A 189 -9.30 4.77 -5.75
CA ILE A 189 -10.61 5.13 -6.32
C ILE A 189 -10.45 6.21 -7.38
#